data_AF-A0A0L1JLX2-F1
#
_entry.id   AF-A0A0L1JLX2-F1
#
_cell.length_a   1.000
_cell.length_b   1.000
_cell.length_c   1.000
_cell.angle_alpha   90.00
_cell.angle_beta   90.00
_cell.angle_gamma   90.00
#
_symmetry.space_group_name_H-M   'P 1'
#
loop_
_entity.id
_entity.type
_entity.pdbx_description
1 polymer ?
#
loop_
_entity_poly.entity_id
_entity_poly.type
_entity_poly.pdbx_seq_one_letter_code
_entity_poly.pdbx_strand_id
1 'polypeptide(L)'
;MDFPQLLDVSRKSIALNLDFVELVSNDEDDFLEGMHIRDEAFEEWLHLSRSSRKGLLPATARLETQFAPPAQSPKAIAITNKVSGEGGFGQLEWLGSLMTDNVARHLREAFSVEVITGDQPVIHENLWHVEIETCRFSASSVGVRMALSRPSRGLHIWADRTTVEMQGAPPSDHPDIALLSNRLVDALGDELLLGRDPETDCPDSICRRAIRSMFAIQSDAVLSADKMFERAFQIKARGLYLAWRAQAKTIMKIERHGYDEQALKDEAESLCARALEIEPNNSMVLATVANTFCLTLRSYDRSMFLAKRSVQLNPQNPMAWFALSSANMHAGNSKEALKYTLKANQLASTSPHRFWWDSQVFAAALSTGKFSEAEYFAESCRLQNPDFRPPLRYLIALHARAGRQEDALRMVEQLKAIEPGFTVDRLVKDREYPAALLHQNDQFDLSKIAELA
;
A
#
# COMPACT_ATOMS: atom_id res chain seq x y z
N MET A 1 8.37 2.08 55.04
CA MET A 1 7.76 1.83 53.73
C MET A 1 8.88 1.37 52.82
N ASP A 2 8.79 0.18 52.24
CA ASP A 2 9.88 -0.34 51.40
C ASP A 2 9.79 0.32 50.02
N PHE A 3 10.78 1.16 49.69
CA PHE A 3 10.84 1.93 48.43
C PHE A 3 10.61 1.08 47.15
N PRO A 4 11.04 -0.20 47.07
CA PRO A 4 10.77 -1.06 45.92
C PRO A 4 9.29 -1.38 45.68
N GLN A 5 8.42 -1.25 46.69
CA GLN A 5 6.99 -1.55 46.57
C GLN A 5 6.20 -0.40 45.93
N LEU A 6 6.79 0.79 45.85
CA LEU A 6 6.18 1.97 45.24
C LEU A 6 6.23 1.95 43.71
N LEU A 7 7.04 1.06 43.12
CA LEU A 7 7.23 0.98 41.68
C LEU A 7 6.95 -0.45 41.19
N ASP A 8 6.11 -0.56 40.17
CA ASP A 8 5.97 -1.79 39.39
C ASP A 8 6.99 -1.76 38.25
N VAL A 9 7.99 -2.65 38.32
CA VAL A 9 9.16 -2.64 37.45
C VAL A 9 9.24 -3.95 36.67
N SER A 10 9.22 -3.83 35.34
CA SER A 10 9.47 -4.93 34.41
C SER A 10 10.69 -4.64 33.54
N ARG A 11 11.14 -5.65 32.76
CA ARG A 11 12.18 -5.45 31.74
C ARG A 11 11.77 -4.50 30.60
N LYS A 12 10.51 -4.08 30.54
CA LYS A 12 9.94 -3.24 29.47
C LYS A 12 9.32 -1.92 29.96
N SER A 13 9.13 -1.72 31.26
CA SER A 13 8.42 -0.56 31.82
C SER A 13 8.72 -0.35 33.31
N ILE A 14 8.58 0.89 33.77
CA ILE A 14 8.56 1.29 35.19
C ILE A 14 7.32 2.15 35.41
N ALA A 15 6.49 1.83 36.40
CA ALA A 15 5.28 2.58 36.76
C ALA A 15 5.14 2.71 38.28
N LEU A 16 4.37 3.69 38.77
CA LEU A 16 4.04 3.81 40.19
C LEU A 16 2.96 2.79 40.57
N ASN A 17 3.15 2.11 41.70
CA ASN A 17 2.14 1.22 42.26
C ASN A 17 1.10 2.02 43.05
N LEU A 18 -0.06 2.25 42.45
CA LEU A 18 -1.13 3.07 43.01
C LEU A 18 -1.85 2.41 44.20
N ASP A 19 -1.62 1.12 44.47
CA ASP A 19 -2.14 0.46 45.68
C ASP A 19 -1.45 0.97 46.96
N PHE A 20 -0.26 1.58 46.80
CA PHE A 20 0.56 2.10 47.90
C PHE A 20 0.78 3.62 47.84
N VAL A 21 0.19 4.30 46.85
CA VAL A 21 0.38 5.74 46.62
C VAL A 21 -0.98 6.42 46.48
N GLU A 22 -1.25 7.37 47.37
CA GLU A 22 -2.40 8.26 47.26
C GLU A 22 -2.00 9.51 46.47
N LEU A 23 -2.71 9.76 45.36
CA LEU A 23 -2.55 10.98 44.58
C LEU A 23 -3.35 12.10 45.23
N VAL A 24 -2.67 12.95 46.00
CA VAL A 24 -3.26 14.16 46.58
C VAL A 24 -3.17 15.28 45.56
N SER A 25 -4.31 15.67 44.97
CA SER A 25 -4.39 16.87 44.12
C SER A 25 -4.77 18.07 44.99
N ASN A 26 -3.83 18.98 45.21
CA ASN A 26 -4.10 20.28 45.79
C ASN A 26 -3.77 21.35 44.76
N ASP A 27 -4.75 22.16 44.37
CA ASP A 27 -4.59 23.21 43.35
C ASP A 27 -3.76 24.41 43.84
N GLU A 28 -3.37 24.42 45.12
CA GLU A 28 -2.61 25.50 45.74
C GLU A 28 -1.10 25.23 45.84
N ASP A 29 -0.64 24.00 45.61
CA ASP A 29 0.76 23.61 45.81
C ASP A 29 1.60 23.85 44.54
N ASP A 30 2.80 24.40 44.70
CA ASP A 30 3.67 24.72 43.56
C ASP A 30 4.32 23.45 42.97
N PHE A 31 4.44 23.38 41.65
CA PHE A 31 5.12 22.24 40.99
C PHE A 31 6.53 22.00 41.58
N LEU A 32 6.78 20.79 42.07
CA LEU A 32 8.02 20.38 42.77
C LEU A 32 8.34 21.24 44.01
N GLU A 33 7.32 21.64 44.77
CA GLU A 33 7.49 22.39 46.03
C GLU A 33 8.52 21.73 46.96
N GLY A 34 9.41 22.55 47.53
CA GLY A 34 10.49 22.10 48.42
C GLY A 34 11.70 21.45 47.73
N MET A 35 11.65 21.20 46.42
CA MET A 35 12.80 20.66 45.69
C MET A 35 13.75 21.78 45.28
N HIS A 36 14.94 21.80 45.90
CA HIS A 36 16.02 22.73 45.58
C HIS A 36 17.29 21.97 45.24
N ILE A 37 17.92 22.34 44.13
CA ILE A 37 19.22 21.83 43.73
C ILE A 37 20.12 23.05 43.56
N ARG A 38 21.34 23.00 44.11
CA ARG A 38 22.32 24.10 44.00
C ARG A 38 22.93 24.17 42.60
N ASP A 39 22.07 24.25 41.59
CA ASP A 39 22.39 24.42 40.18
C ASP A 39 21.51 25.53 39.62
N GLU A 40 22.15 26.56 39.07
CA GLU A 40 21.48 27.80 38.67
C GLU A 40 20.55 27.58 37.46
N ALA A 41 20.93 26.72 36.52
CA ALA A 41 20.11 26.38 35.36
C ALA A 41 18.86 25.58 35.78
N PHE A 42 18.99 24.71 36.79
CA PHE A 42 17.88 23.97 37.33
C PHE A 42 16.86 24.88 38.04
N GLU A 43 17.31 25.82 38.88
CA GLU A 43 16.42 26.76 39.59
C GLU A 43 15.73 27.72 38.60
N GLU A 44 16.42 28.15 37.54
CA GLU A 44 15.85 29.01 36.50
C GLU A 44 14.78 28.25 35.67
N TRP A 45 15.05 27.00 35.30
CA TRP A 45 14.07 26.12 34.67
C TRP A 45 12.85 25.85 35.57
N LEU A 46 13.07 25.63 36.86
CA LEU A 46 12.02 25.37 37.84
C LEU A 46 11.11 26.59 38.02
N HIS A 47 11.69 27.79 38.04
CA HIS A 47 10.95 29.06 38.08
C HIS A 47 10.09 29.28 36.82
N LEU A 48 10.63 29.01 35.63
CA LEU A 48 9.88 29.09 34.37
C LEU A 48 8.74 28.07 34.31
N SER A 49 8.99 26.87 34.83
CA SER A 49 7.99 25.79 34.87
C SER A 49 6.83 26.10 35.82
N ARG A 50 7.09 26.70 36.99
CA ARG A 50 6.04 27.14 37.93
C ARG A 50 5.23 28.33 37.39
N SER A 51 5.89 29.29 36.74
CA SER A 51 5.22 30.48 36.19
C SER A 51 4.34 30.17 34.98
N SER A 52 4.74 29.24 34.09
CA SER A 52 3.90 28.81 32.97
C SER A 52 2.61 28.10 33.40
N ARG A 53 2.59 27.46 34.58
CA ARG A 53 1.46 26.68 35.07
C ARG A 53 0.43 27.48 35.87
N LYS A 54 0.83 28.62 36.47
CA LYS A 54 -0.09 29.54 37.19
C LYS A 54 -1.10 30.28 36.29
N GLY A 55 -0.99 30.14 34.96
CA GLY A 55 -1.92 30.72 33.98
C GLY A 55 -3.11 29.81 33.57
N LEU A 56 -3.21 28.60 34.14
CA LEU A 56 -4.33 27.67 33.89
C LEU A 56 -5.42 27.87 34.96
N LEU A 57 -6.66 28.10 34.51
CA LEU A 57 -7.87 28.23 35.35
C LEU A 57 -8.06 27.04 36.32
N PRO A 58 -8.74 27.23 37.47
CA PRO A 58 -8.76 26.27 38.59
C PRO A 58 -9.38 24.92 38.24
N ALA A 59 -8.84 23.84 38.82
CA ALA A 59 -9.18 22.44 38.53
C ALA A 59 -10.43 21.96 39.29
N THR A 60 -11.50 22.77 39.31
CA THR A 60 -12.82 22.35 39.78
C THR A 60 -13.86 22.26 38.66
N ALA A 61 -13.42 21.98 37.45
CA ALA A 61 -14.21 21.15 36.55
C ALA A 61 -13.52 19.79 36.51
N ARG A 62 -14.04 18.82 37.26
CA ARG A 62 -14.00 17.43 36.83
C ARG A 62 -14.63 17.38 35.44
N LEU A 63 -13.85 17.68 34.41
CA LEU A 63 -13.81 16.77 33.30
C LEU A 63 -13.32 15.48 33.96
N GLU A 64 -14.27 14.60 34.27
CA GLU A 64 -14.02 13.21 33.94
C GLU A 64 -13.26 13.27 32.62
N THR A 65 -11.95 13.03 32.68
CA THR A 65 -11.27 12.46 31.54
C THR A 65 -11.87 11.06 31.42
N GLN A 66 -13.15 11.00 31.01
CA GLN A 66 -13.44 10.28 29.80
C GLN A 66 -12.29 10.68 28.89
N PHE A 67 -11.30 9.79 28.78
CA PHE A 67 -10.55 9.70 27.56
C PHE A 67 -11.59 9.92 26.49
N ALA A 68 -11.61 11.11 25.85
CA ALA A 68 -12.27 11.22 24.58
C ALA A 68 -11.63 10.06 23.82
N PRO A 69 -12.41 9.01 23.48
CA PRO A 69 -11.82 7.82 22.90
C PRO A 69 -10.96 8.33 21.74
N PRO A 70 -9.69 7.90 21.66
CA PRO A 70 -8.71 8.47 20.74
C PRO A 70 -9.41 8.67 19.42
N ALA A 71 -9.50 9.92 18.91
CA ALA A 71 -10.42 10.34 17.86
C ALA A 71 -10.54 9.20 16.84
N GLN A 72 -11.59 8.39 17.01
CA GLN A 72 -11.57 7.07 16.41
C GLN A 72 -11.61 7.34 14.92
N SER A 73 -10.62 6.82 14.20
CA SER A 73 -10.70 6.72 12.74
C SER A 73 -12.11 6.29 12.38
N PRO A 74 -12.68 6.78 11.28
CA PRO A 74 -14.03 6.39 10.90
C PRO A 74 -14.15 4.87 10.98
N LYS A 75 -14.85 4.40 12.00
CA LYS A 75 -15.06 2.96 12.15
C LYS A 75 -15.94 2.47 11.02
N ALA A 76 -16.70 3.36 10.39
CA ALA A 76 -17.62 3.07 9.32
C ALA A 76 -17.48 4.04 8.14
N ILE A 77 -17.82 3.54 6.95
CA ILE A 77 -18.05 4.30 5.73
C ILE A 77 -19.48 4.00 5.28
N ALA A 78 -20.30 5.04 5.13
CA ALA A 78 -21.63 4.91 4.56
C ALA A 78 -21.58 5.09 3.06
N ILE A 79 -22.27 4.21 2.33
CA ILE A 79 -22.43 4.29 0.88
C ILE A 79 -23.91 4.48 0.58
N THR A 80 -24.24 5.54 -0.15
CA THR A 80 -25.57 5.75 -0.71
C THR A 80 -25.51 5.67 -2.22
N ASN A 81 -26.56 5.09 -2.80
CA ASN A 81 -26.74 5.06 -4.25
C ASN A 81 -27.93 5.95 -4.63
N LYS A 82 -27.76 6.73 -5.70
CA LYS A 82 -28.80 7.56 -6.30
C LYS A 82 -28.87 7.31 -7.80
N VAL A 83 -30.09 7.20 -8.31
CA VAL A 83 -30.35 7.09 -9.75
C VAL A 83 -30.96 8.38 -10.27
N SER A 84 -30.45 8.91 -11.38
CA SER A 84 -30.96 10.11 -12.04
C SER A 84 -31.14 9.90 -13.56
N GLY A 85 -32.06 10.64 -14.18
CA GLY A 85 -32.35 10.56 -15.64
C GLY A 85 -33.69 9.89 -15.99
N GLU A 86 -34.13 10.07 -17.23
CA GLU A 86 -35.41 9.56 -17.74
C GLU A 86 -35.26 8.17 -18.40
N GLY A 87 -36.17 7.25 -18.07
CA GLY A 87 -36.34 5.95 -18.73
C GLY A 87 -35.31 4.87 -18.33
N GLY A 88 -35.79 3.67 -18.01
CA GLY A 88 -34.93 2.50 -17.77
C GLY A 88 -34.35 2.38 -16.35
N PHE A 89 -35.14 2.74 -15.33
CA PHE A 89 -34.74 2.68 -13.91
C PHE A 89 -34.10 1.34 -13.51
N GLY A 90 -34.67 0.20 -13.89
CA GLY A 90 -34.15 -1.10 -13.46
C GLY A 90 -32.71 -1.41 -13.90
N GLN A 91 -32.27 -0.94 -15.08
CA GLN A 91 -30.88 -1.15 -15.54
C GLN A 91 -29.89 -0.26 -14.78
N LEU A 92 -30.29 0.98 -14.48
CA LEU A 92 -29.47 1.92 -13.71
C LEU A 92 -29.42 1.54 -12.23
N GLU A 93 -30.55 1.14 -11.65
CA GLU A 93 -30.63 0.65 -10.26
C GLU A 93 -29.76 -0.59 -10.07
N TRP A 94 -29.78 -1.51 -11.04
CA TRP A 94 -28.90 -2.67 -11.02
C TRP A 94 -27.43 -2.26 -11.09
N LEU A 95 -27.07 -1.33 -11.99
CA LEU A 95 -25.71 -0.82 -12.09
C LEU A 95 -25.27 -0.15 -10.78
N GLY A 96 -26.08 0.74 -10.22
CA GLY A 96 -25.76 1.45 -8.97
C GLY A 96 -25.64 0.50 -7.78
N SER A 97 -26.48 -0.54 -7.71
CA SER A 97 -26.37 -1.60 -6.69
C SER A 97 -25.07 -2.39 -6.85
N LEU A 98 -24.73 -2.78 -8.07
CA LEU A 98 -23.48 -3.46 -8.37
C LEU A 98 -22.26 -2.60 -8.02
N MET A 99 -22.30 -1.30 -8.32
CA MET A 99 -21.23 -0.37 -7.95
C MET A 99 -21.11 -0.24 -6.43
N THR A 100 -22.23 -0.19 -5.72
CA THR A 100 -22.26 -0.19 -4.25
C THR A 100 -21.58 -1.44 -3.69
N ASP A 101 -21.92 -2.63 -4.20
CA ASP A 101 -21.32 -3.90 -3.77
C ASP A 101 -19.82 -3.97 -4.04
N ASN A 102 -19.39 -3.51 -5.23
CA ASN A 102 -17.99 -3.51 -5.63
C ASN A 102 -17.15 -2.55 -4.79
N VAL A 103 -17.61 -1.30 -4.62
CA VAL A 103 -16.95 -0.32 -3.76
C VAL A 103 -16.92 -0.80 -2.32
N ALA A 104 -18.03 -1.33 -1.79
CA ALA A 104 -18.09 -1.86 -0.44
C ALA A 104 -17.09 -3.01 -0.23
N ARG A 105 -16.95 -3.92 -1.20
CA ARG A 105 -15.95 -4.98 -1.18
C ARG A 105 -14.53 -4.41 -1.16
N HIS A 106 -14.21 -3.49 -2.08
CA HIS A 106 -12.88 -2.88 -2.15
C HIS A 106 -12.49 -2.17 -0.87
N LEU A 107 -13.41 -1.41 -0.28
CA LEU A 107 -13.19 -0.72 0.99
C LEU A 107 -12.90 -1.70 2.13
N ARG A 108 -13.67 -2.80 2.25
CA ARG A 108 -13.43 -3.84 3.27
C ARG A 108 -12.12 -4.58 3.05
N GLU A 109 -11.73 -4.81 1.80
CA GLU A 109 -10.49 -5.49 1.45
C GLU A 109 -9.27 -4.62 1.73
N ALA A 110 -9.34 -3.31 1.46
CA ALA A 110 -8.24 -2.37 1.58
C ALA A 110 -8.07 -1.74 2.97
N PHE A 111 -9.15 -1.63 3.74
CA PHE A 111 -9.16 -0.92 5.02
C PHE A 111 -9.82 -1.73 6.14
N SER A 112 -9.48 -1.35 7.36
CA SER A 112 -10.01 -1.87 8.61
C SER A 112 -11.29 -1.09 9.03
N VAL A 113 -12.23 -0.96 8.08
CA VAL A 113 -13.49 -0.21 8.25
C VAL A 113 -14.71 -1.11 8.16
N GLU A 114 -15.76 -0.73 8.86
CA GLU A 114 -17.13 -1.17 8.63
C GLU A 114 -17.68 -0.43 7.41
N VAL A 115 -18.50 -1.10 6.60
CA VAL A 115 -19.13 -0.46 5.44
C VAL A 115 -20.64 -0.65 5.58
N ILE A 116 -21.35 0.47 5.61
CA ILE A 116 -22.80 0.54 5.76
C ILE A 116 -23.36 0.96 4.41
N THR A 117 -24.33 0.22 3.88
CA THR A 117 -25.01 0.54 2.62
C THR A 117 -26.46 0.87 2.92
N GLY A 118 -27.00 1.94 2.31
CA GLY A 118 -28.42 2.29 2.48
C GLY A 118 -28.85 3.39 1.53
N ASP A 119 -30.17 3.63 1.49
CA ASP A 119 -30.76 4.61 0.56
C ASP A 119 -30.69 6.06 1.06
N GLN A 120 -30.49 6.24 2.36
CA GLN A 120 -30.48 7.56 3.00
C GLN A 120 -29.08 7.87 3.54
N PRO A 121 -28.59 9.11 3.34
CA PRO A 121 -27.31 9.53 3.88
C PRO A 121 -27.36 9.51 5.41
N VAL A 122 -26.48 8.74 6.01
CA VAL A 122 -26.28 8.74 7.46
C VAL A 122 -25.26 9.83 7.79
N ILE A 123 -25.66 10.82 8.59
CA ILE A 123 -24.77 11.89 9.03
C ILE A 123 -24.34 11.60 10.47
N HIS A 124 -23.06 11.33 10.65
CA HIS A 124 -22.47 11.11 11.97
C HIS A 124 -21.05 11.70 12.02
N GLU A 125 -20.62 12.17 13.19
CA GLU A 125 -19.37 12.94 13.36
C GLU A 125 -18.14 12.20 12.81
N ASN A 126 -18.09 10.89 13.05
CA ASN A 126 -16.98 10.01 12.67
C ASN A 126 -17.25 9.17 11.40
N LEU A 127 -18.22 9.54 10.56
CA LEU A 127 -18.63 8.74 9.40
C LEU A 127 -18.18 9.41 8.10
N TRP A 128 -17.51 8.65 7.25
CA TRP A 128 -17.23 9.07 5.88
C TRP A 128 -18.37 8.63 4.99
N HIS A 129 -18.65 9.43 3.98
CA HIS A 129 -19.76 9.18 3.08
C HIS A 129 -19.28 9.08 1.65
N VAL A 130 -19.64 7.97 1.01
CA VAL A 130 -19.49 7.72 -0.42
C VAL A 130 -20.86 7.85 -1.06
N GLU A 131 -21.01 8.83 -1.94
CA GLU A 131 -22.17 8.95 -2.81
C GLU A 131 -21.84 8.31 -4.16
N ILE A 132 -22.68 7.38 -4.60
CA ILE A 132 -22.65 6.81 -5.95
C ILE A 132 -23.90 7.31 -6.69
N GLU A 133 -23.69 7.95 -7.83
CA GLU A 133 -24.79 8.38 -8.69
C GLU A 133 -24.65 7.73 -10.06
N THR A 134 -25.71 7.06 -10.51
CA THR A 134 -25.80 6.54 -11.88
C THR A 134 -26.83 7.33 -12.66
N CYS A 135 -26.46 7.82 -13.84
CA CYS A 135 -27.34 8.62 -14.68
C CYS A 135 -27.39 8.13 -16.13
N ARG A 136 -28.55 8.24 -16.77
CA ARG A 136 -28.69 7.97 -18.21
C ARG A 136 -28.65 9.28 -18.99
N PHE A 137 -27.72 9.37 -19.95
CA PHE A 137 -27.62 10.50 -20.88
C PHE A 137 -28.33 10.25 -22.21
N SER A 138 -28.36 9.00 -22.67
CA SER A 138 -29.05 8.59 -23.90
C SER A 138 -29.50 7.12 -23.82
N ALA A 139 -30.15 6.61 -24.88
CA ALA A 139 -30.52 5.19 -24.94
C ALA A 139 -29.32 4.23 -24.84
N SER A 140 -28.13 4.67 -25.25
CA SER A 140 -26.89 3.88 -25.23
C SER A 140 -25.84 4.42 -24.28
N SER A 141 -26.05 5.53 -23.56
CA SER A 141 -24.98 6.18 -22.79
C SER A 141 -25.36 6.38 -21.33
N VAL A 142 -24.49 5.90 -20.43
CA VAL A 142 -24.69 5.96 -18.97
C VAL A 142 -23.45 6.57 -18.30
N GLY A 143 -23.72 7.47 -17.36
CA GLY A 143 -22.73 8.05 -16.46
C GLY A 143 -22.73 7.38 -15.09
N VAL A 144 -21.54 7.29 -14.50
CA VAL A 144 -21.35 6.96 -13.09
C VAL A 144 -20.51 8.07 -12.47
N ARG A 145 -21.00 8.65 -11.37
CA ARG A 145 -20.29 9.62 -10.54
C ARG A 145 -20.10 9.02 -9.15
N MET A 146 -18.92 9.25 -8.57
CA MET A 146 -18.63 8.90 -7.18
C MET A 146 -18.10 10.14 -6.46
N ALA A 147 -18.48 10.30 -5.20
CA ALA A 147 -17.96 11.37 -4.35
C ALA A 147 -17.69 10.87 -2.92
N LEU A 148 -16.57 11.33 -2.35
CA LEU A 148 -16.15 11.07 -0.98
C LEU A 148 -16.21 12.36 -0.17
N SER A 149 -16.86 12.30 0.99
CA SER A 149 -17.06 13.45 1.86
C SER A 149 -17.08 13.08 3.35
N ARG A 150 -16.97 14.09 4.21
CA ARG A 150 -17.30 14.02 5.64
C ARG A 150 -18.41 15.02 5.93
N PRO A 151 -19.69 14.60 5.83
CA PRO A 151 -20.84 15.49 5.93
C PRO A 151 -20.89 16.26 7.26
N SER A 152 -20.52 15.61 8.37
CA SER A 152 -20.47 16.22 9.70
C SER A 152 -19.55 17.45 9.80
N ARG A 153 -18.52 17.52 8.95
CA ARG A 153 -17.57 18.63 8.88
C ARG A 153 -17.79 19.55 7.68
N GLY A 154 -18.83 19.29 6.87
CA GLY A 154 -19.05 19.99 5.61
C GLY A 154 -17.90 19.83 4.60
N LEU A 155 -17.09 18.77 4.74
CA LEU A 155 -15.87 18.59 3.94
C LEU A 155 -16.15 17.70 2.73
N HIS A 156 -15.92 18.24 1.53
CA HIS A 156 -15.84 17.45 0.30
C HIS A 156 -14.38 17.07 0.04
N ILE A 157 -14.08 15.77 -0.02
CA ILE A 157 -12.71 15.27 -0.13
C ILE A 157 -12.35 15.03 -1.59
N TRP A 158 -13.21 14.30 -2.32
CA TRP A 158 -12.93 13.88 -3.68
C TRP A 158 -14.22 13.61 -4.44
N ALA A 159 -14.22 13.84 -5.75
CA ALA A 159 -15.27 13.33 -6.64
C ALA A 159 -14.71 13.15 -8.04
N ASP A 160 -15.23 12.15 -8.75
CA ASP A 160 -14.89 11.89 -10.14
C ASP A 160 -16.07 11.21 -10.85
N ARG A 161 -16.01 11.15 -12.18
CA ARG A 161 -17.08 10.60 -13.01
C ARG A 161 -16.54 9.94 -14.27
N THR A 162 -17.31 8.99 -14.79
CA THR A 162 -17.08 8.42 -16.11
C THR A 162 -18.39 8.27 -16.87
N THR A 163 -18.32 8.29 -18.19
CA THR A 163 -19.44 8.03 -19.09
C THR A 163 -19.04 6.90 -20.03
N VAL A 164 -19.92 5.92 -20.18
CA VAL A 164 -19.66 4.70 -20.93
C VAL A 164 -20.85 4.35 -21.81
N GLU A 165 -20.56 3.75 -22.97
CA GLU A 165 -21.59 3.25 -23.87
C GLU A 165 -22.07 1.85 -23.42
N MET A 166 -23.38 1.66 -23.42
CA MET A 166 -24.10 0.42 -23.19
C MET A 166 -24.27 -0.35 -24.49
N GLN A 167 -24.02 -1.65 -24.45
CA GLN A 167 -24.30 -2.58 -25.54
C GLN A 167 -25.45 -3.51 -25.14
N GLY A 168 -26.63 -2.94 -24.85
CA GLY A 168 -27.84 -3.68 -24.46
C GLY A 168 -27.90 -4.13 -23.00
N ALA A 169 -26.76 -4.23 -22.31
CA ALA A 169 -26.66 -4.52 -20.87
C ALA A 169 -25.83 -3.46 -20.13
N PRO A 170 -25.99 -3.31 -18.80
CA PRO A 170 -25.18 -2.37 -18.03
C PRO A 170 -23.69 -2.74 -18.07
N PRO A 171 -22.80 -1.76 -18.29
CA PRO A 171 -21.37 -1.98 -18.61
C PRO A 171 -20.53 -2.24 -17.35
N SER A 172 -20.95 -3.23 -16.56
CA SER A 172 -20.38 -3.61 -15.26
C SER A 172 -18.87 -3.84 -15.25
N ASP A 173 -18.33 -4.46 -16.31
CA ASP A 173 -16.91 -4.80 -16.45
C ASP A 173 -16.10 -3.75 -17.23
N HIS A 174 -16.68 -2.59 -17.51
CA HIS A 174 -16.00 -1.55 -18.29
C HIS A 174 -14.76 -1.04 -17.54
N PRO A 175 -13.58 -0.94 -18.18
CA PRO A 175 -12.34 -0.53 -17.52
C PRO A 175 -12.45 0.82 -16.78
N ASP A 176 -13.15 1.79 -17.37
CA ASP A 176 -13.30 3.12 -16.76
C ASP A 176 -14.16 3.10 -15.49
N ILE A 177 -15.13 2.19 -15.40
CA ILE A 177 -15.95 1.99 -14.19
C ILE A 177 -15.12 1.35 -13.07
N ALA A 178 -14.31 0.34 -13.41
CA ALA A 178 -13.38 -0.27 -12.46
C ALA A 178 -12.34 0.75 -11.96
N LEU A 179 -11.81 1.58 -12.87
CA LEU A 179 -10.85 2.62 -12.52
C LEU A 179 -11.45 3.68 -11.58
N LEU A 180 -12.72 4.06 -11.78
CA LEU A 180 -13.41 4.99 -10.90
C LEU A 180 -13.47 4.47 -9.45
N SER A 181 -13.74 3.17 -9.28
CA SER A 181 -13.76 2.51 -7.97
C SER A 181 -12.38 2.50 -7.31
N ASN A 182 -11.32 2.20 -8.09
CA ASN A 182 -9.94 2.23 -7.60
C ASN A 182 -9.51 3.64 -7.18
N ARG A 183 -9.85 4.68 -7.95
CA ARG A 183 -9.54 6.08 -7.60
C ARG A 183 -10.21 6.53 -6.31
N LEU A 184 -11.43 6.07 -6.04
CA LEU A 184 -12.12 6.34 -4.78
C LEU A 184 -11.36 5.74 -3.58
N VAL A 185 -10.91 4.49 -3.71
CA VAL A 185 -10.11 3.79 -2.69
C VAL A 185 -8.77 4.49 -2.47
N ASP A 186 -8.13 4.96 -3.53
CA ASP A 186 -6.89 5.75 -3.44
C ASP A 186 -7.13 7.08 -2.73
N ALA A 187 -8.17 7.83 -3.10
CA ALA A 187 -8.51 9.13 -2.51
C ALA A 187 -8.80 9.04 -0.99
N LEU A 188 -9.57 8.03 -0.56
CA LEU A 188 -9.78 7.74 0.86
C LEU A 188 -8.45 7.49 1.58
N GLY A 189 -7.57 6.79 0.91
CA GLY A 189 -6.24 6.51 1.39
C GLY A 189 -5.32 7.69 1.58
N ASP A 190 -5.28 8.56 0.58
CA ASP A 190 -4.50 9.79 0.62
C ASP A 190 -5.01 10.70 1.73
N GLU A 191 -6.33 10.76 1.94
CA GLU A 191 -6.90 11.48 3.07
C GLU A 191 -6.51 10.86 4.42
N LEU A 192 -6.42 9.54 4.53
CA LEU A 192 -5.89 8.87 5.75
C LEU A 192 -4.40 9.17 5.98
N LEU A 193 -3.63 9.42 4.92
CA LEU A 193 -2.24 9.85 5.02
C LEU A 193 -2.11 11.32 5.46
N LEU A 194 -3.04 12.17 5.05
CA LEU A 194 -3.06 13.61 5.36
C LEU A 194 -3.65 13.94 6.74
N GLY A 195 -4.29 12.98 7.40
CA GLY A 195 -4.87 13.13 8.74
C GLY A 195 -3.88 13.74 9.73
N ARG A 196 -4.13 14.98 10.13
CA ARG A 196 -3.23 15.85 10.91
C ARG A 196 -3.16 15.53 12.41
N ASP A 197 -3.49 14.30 12.83
CA ASP A 197 -3.43 13.89 14.24
C ASP A 197 -2.24 12.96 14.48
N PRO A 198 -1.04 13.51 14.76
CA PRO A 198 0.19 12.73 14.95
C PRO A 198 0.17 11.79 16.17
N GLU A 199 -0.81 11.90 17.08
CA GLU A 199 -0.87 11.08 18.30
C GLU A 199 -1.79 9.86 18.20
N THR A 200 -2.53 9.67 17.11
CA THR A 200 -3.44 8.53 16.90
C THR A 200 -3.28 7.92 15.51
N ASP A 201 -2.11 7.34 15.24
CA ASP A 201 -1.86 6.56 14.03
C ASP A 201 -2.80 5.33 14.00
N CYS A 202 -3.73 5.32 13.05
CA CYS A 202 -4.64 4.18 12.85
C CYS A 202 -3.95 3.08 12.05
N PRO A 203 -4.37 1.81 12.17
CA PRO A 203 -3.67 0.71 11.49
C PRO A 203 -3.68 0.88 9.96
N ASP A 204 -4.70 1.53 9.39
CA ASP A 204 -4.78 1.80 7.95
C ASP A 204 -3.84 2.93 7.49
N SER A 205 -3.67 4.01 8.28
CA SER A 205 -2.70 5.06 7.96
C SER A 205 -1.27 4.53 8.05
N ILE A 206 -0.97 3.75 9.09
CA ILE A 206 0.31 3.05 9.26
C ILE A 206 0.56 2.14 8.06
N CYS A 207 -0.43 1.31 7.68
CA CYS A 207 -0.32 0.40 6.55
C CYS A 207 -0.05 1.16 5.24
N ARG A 208 -0.73 2.28 4.97
CA ARG A 208 -0.49 3.07 3.76
C ARG A 208 0.89 3.72 3.73
N ARG A 209 1.35 4.27 4.84
CA ARG A 209 2.73 4.78 4.97
C ARG A 209 3.75 3.68 4.75
N ALA A 210 3.49 2.49 5.28
CA ALA A 210 4.34 1.31 5.09
C ALA A 210 4.40 0.88 3.62
N ILE A 211 3.26 0.82 2.92
CA ILE A 211 3.21 0.53 1.47
C ILE A 211 4.06 1.55 0.69
N ARG A 212 3.87 2.85 0.95
CA ARG A 212 4.65 3.91 0.29
C ARG A 212 6.15 3.77 0.54
N SER A 213 6.53 3.45 1.79
CA SER A 213 7.92 3.24 2.19
C SER A 213 8.51 1.98 1.56
N MET A 214 7.75 0.89 1.48
CA MET A 214 8.14 -0.37 0.84
C MET A 214 8.45 -0.16 -0.66
N PHE A 215 7.62 0.62 -1.36
CA PHE A 215 7.81 0.90 -2.79
C PHE A 215 8.80 2.05 -3.08
N ALA A 216 9.43 2.64 -2.06
CA ALA A 216 10.61 3.49 -2.28
C ALA A 216 11.84 2.67 -2.72
N ILE A 217 11.83 1.34 -2.51
CA ILE A 217 12.91 0.39 -2.90
C ILE A 217 14.28 0.80 -2.33
N GLN A 218 14.28 1.42 -1.15
CA GLN A 218 15.49 1.63 -0.34
C GLN A 218 15.51 0.58 0.77
N SER A 219 16.66 -0.03 1.04
CA SER A 219 16.79 -1.15 2.01
C SER A 219 16.22 -0.80 3.38
N ASP A 220 16.56 0.38 3.90
CA ASP A 220 16.11 0.84 5.21
C ASP A 220 14.62 1.16 5.22
N ALA A 221 14.08 1.63 4.09
CA ALA A 221 12.66 1.91 3.93
C ALA A 221 11.83 0.61 3.94
N VAL A 222 12.29 -0.45 3.27
CA VAL A 222 11.60 -1.75 3.27
C VAL A 222 11.61 -2.38 4.67
N LEU A 223 12.71 -2.24 5.42
CA LEU A 223 12.77 -2.68 6.83
C LEU A 223 11.85 -1.89 7.74
N SER A 224 11.80 -0.56 7.56
CA SER A 224 10.87 0.29 8.28
C SER A 224 9.41 -0.11 7.96
N ALA A 225 9.10 -0.36 6.69
CA ALA A 225 7.78 -0.80 6.26
C ALA A 225 7.35 -2.11 6.94
N ASP A 226 8.24 -3.13 7.01
CA ASP A 226 7.94 -4.40 7.71
C ASP A 226 7.56 -4.18 9.19
N LYS A 227 8.30 -3.30 9.90
CA LYS A 227 7.98 -2.93 11.28
C LYS A 227 6.65 -2.19 11.41
N MET A 228 6.33 -1.33 10.45
CA MET A 228 5.06 -0.60 10.42
C MET A 228 3.87 -1.53 10.19
N PHE A 229 3.99 -2.50 9.27
CA PHE A 229 2.95 -3.52 9.08
C PHE A 229 2.76 -4.38 10.34
N GLU A 230 3.85 -4.75 11.03
CA GLU A 230 3.76 -5.45 12.31
C GLU A 230 3.04 -4.60 13.36
N ARG A 231 3.35 -3.30 13.45
CA ARG A 231 2.66 -2.40 14.36
C ARG A 231 1.16 -2.28 14.03
N ALA A 232 0.80 -2.15 12.76
CA ALA A 232 -0.59 -2.13 12.32
C ALA A 232 -1.31 -3.43 12.72
N PHE A 233 -0.66 -4.58 12.56
CA PHE A 233 -1.18 -5.89 12.98
C PHE A 233 -1.41 -5.98 14.50
N GLN A 234 -0.49 -5.45 15.31
CA GLN A 234 -0.65 -5.42 16.77
C GLN A 234 -1.81 -4.54 17.23
N ILE A 235 -2.13 -3.47 16.48
CA ILE A 235 -3.29 -2.61 16.76
C ILE A 235 -4.59 -3.29 16.32
N LYS A 236 -4.61 -3.89 15.13
CA LYS A 236 -5.74 -4.66 14.62
C LYS A 236 -5.27 -5.82 13.76
N ALA A 237 -5.62 -7.04 14.19
CA ALA A 237 -5.26 -8.25 13.47
C ALA A 237 -6.01 -8.36 12.13
N ARG A 238 -5.29 -8.11 11.04
CA ARG A 238 -5.74 -8.33 9.66
C ARG A 238 -4.73 -9.20 8.92
N GLY A 239 -5.21 -10.14 8.12
CA GLY A 239 -4.37 -10.93 7.23
C GLY A 239 -3.66 -10.07 6.18
N LEU A 240 -4.29 -8.95 5.77
CA LEU A 240 -3.73 -7.95 4.87
C LEU A 240 -2.34 -7.45 5.29
N TYR A 241 -2.17 -7.10 6.58
CA TYR A 241 -0.90 -6.58 7.06
C TYR A 241 0.19 -7.65 7.02
N LEU A 242 -0.13 -8.91 7.38
CA LEU A 242 0.79 -10.03 7.28
C LEU A 242 1.15 -10.36 5.82
N ALA A 243 0.20 -10.26 4.90
CA ALA A 243 0.45 -10.43 3.47
C ALA A 243 1.43 -9.35 2.95
N TRP A 244 1.26 -8.10 3.36
CA TRP A 244 2.21 -7.03 3.02
C TRP A 244 3.59 -7.23 3.64
N ARG A 245 3.68 -7.76 4.87
CA ARG A 245 4.97 -8.19 5.45
C ARG A 245 5.64 -9.24 4.58
N ALA A 246 4.91 -10.24 4.11
CA ALA A 246 5.44 -11.28 3.22
C ALA A 246 5.92 -10.71 1.86
N GLN A 247 5.23 -9.70 1.34
CA GLN A 247 5.65 -8.94 0.16
C GLN A 247 6.94 -8.13 0.43
N ALA A 248 7.08 -7.52 1.61
CA ALA A 248 8.31 -6.84 2.00
C ALA A 248 9.50 -7.80 2.03
N LYS A 249 9.32 -9.04 2.56
CA LYS A 249 10.35 -10.10 2.50
C LYS A 249 10.74 -10.43 1.06
N THR A 250 9.78 -10.45 0.15
CA THR A 250 10.03 -10.68 -1.28
C THR A 250 10.95 -9.60 -1.88
N ILE A 251 10.69 -8.33 -1.56
CA ILE A 251 11.55 -7.21 -2.01
C ILE A 251 12.94 -7.30 -1.36
N MET A 252 13.03 -7.61 -0.05
CA MET A 252 14.31 -7.78 0.64
C MET A 252 15.18 -8.88 0.01
N LYS A 253 14.57 -10.00 -0.41
CA LYS A 253 15.26 -11.09 -1.09
C LYS A 253 15.82 -10.67 -2.45
N ILE A 254 15.09 -9.85 -3.21
CA ILE A 254 15.51 -9.41 -4.54
C ILE A 254 16.62 -8.35 -4.45
N GLU A 255 16.53 -7.42 -3.51
CA GLU A 255 17.42 -6.24 -3.46
C GLU A 255 18.71 -6.45 -2.64
N ARG A 256 18.76 -7.44 -1.72
CA ARG A 256 19.89 -7.57 -0.78
C ARG A 256 20.62 -8.90 -0.87
N HIS A 257 21.95 -8.80 -0.88
CA HIS A 257 22.87 -9.89 -0.57
C HIS A 257 23.23 -9.80 0.94
N GLY A 258 23.02 -10.87 1.72
CA GLY A 258 23.47 -10.94 3.12
C GLY A 258 22.39 -11.23 4.18
N TYR A 259 21.13 -11.46 3.79
CA TYR A 259 20.20 -12.17 4.66
C TYR A 259 20.35 -13.68 4.49
N ASP A 260 20.08 -14.43 5.56
CA ASP A 260 19.86 -15.86 5.43
C ASP A 260 18.59 -16.07 4.60
N GLU A 261 18.77 -16.53 3.36
CA GLU A 261 17.67 -16.75 2.41
C GLU A 261 16.68 -17.79 2.95
N GLN A 262 17.15 -18.79 3.70
CA GLN A 262 16.28 -19.82 4.25
C GLN A 262 15.42 -19.24 5.38
N ALA A 263 16.02 -18.51 6.31
CA ALA A 263 15.27 -17.85 7.38
C ALA A 263 14.23 -16.88 6.83
N LEU A 264 14.54 -16.14 5.76
CA LEU A 264 13.61 -15.24 5.10
C LEU A 264 12.44 -16.00 4.45
N LYS A 265 12.72 -17.14 3.80
CA LYS A 265 11.66 -18.01 3.23
C LYS A 265 10.76 -18.57 4.32
N ASP A 266 11.33 -19.05 5.43
CA ASP A 266 10.57 -19.61 6.55
C ASP A 266 9.66 -18.55 7.19
N GLU A 267 10.17 -17.33 7.38
CA GLU A 267 9.35 -16.21 7.86
C GLU A 267 8.24 -15.85 6.86
N ALA A 268 8.56 -15.76 5.57
CA ALA A 268 7.59 -15.46 4.53
C ALA A 268 6.47 -16.53 4.44
N GLU A 269 6.81 -17.81 4.53
CA GLU A 269 5.82 -18.90 4.53
C GLU A 269 4.90 -18.84 5.75
N SER A 270 5.46 -18.59 6.95
CA SER A 270 4.68 -18.39 8.17
C SER A 270 3.71 -17.21 8.09
N LEU A 271 4.18 -16.07 7.57
CA LEU A 271 3.36 -14.88 7.34
C LEU A 271 2.24 -15.16 6.34
N CYS A 272 2.54 -15.83 5.22
CA CYS A 272 1.55 -16.22 4.22
C CYS A 272 0.47 -17.15 4.80
N ALA A 273 0.87 -18.17 5.56
CA ALA A 273 -0.07 -19.11 6.18
C ALA A 273 -1.04 -18.39 7.13
N ARG A 274 -0.51 -17.55 8.03
CA ARG A 274 -1.33 -16.76 8.96
C ARG A 274 -2.21 -15.73 8.27
N ALA A 275 -1.72 -15.10 7.20
CA ALA A 275 -2.51 -14.15 6.42
C ALA A 275 -3.76 -14.81 5.81
N LEU A 276 -3.57 -16.00 5.24
CA LEU A 276 -4.65 -16.79 4.64
C LEU A 276 -5.62 -17.35 5.69
N GLU A 277 -5.14 -17.68 6.90
CA GLU A 277 -5.99 -18.11 8.02
C GLU A 277 -6.94 -17.00 8.48
N ILE A 278 -6.43 -15.76 8.62
CA ILE A 278 -7.21 -14.62 9.11
C ILE A 278 -8.17 -14.10 8.03
N GLU A 279 -7.75 -14.03 6.77
CA GLU A 279 -8.54 -13.46 5.67
C GLU A 279 -8.54 -14.34 4.40
N PRO A 280 -9.15 -15.53 4.42
CA PRO A 280 -9.08 -16.50 3.32
C PRO A 280 -9.81 -16.08 2.02
N ASN A 281 -10.67 -15.06 2.11
CA ASN A 281 -11.49 -14.56 1.00
C ASN A 281 -11.23 -13.08 0.67
N ASN A 282 -10.14 -12.50 1.19
CA ASN A 282 -9.73 -11.16 0.80
C ASN A 282 -8.86 -11.25 -0.46
N SER A 283 -9.32 -10.67 -1.57
CA SER A 283 -8.61 -10.76 -2.85
C SER A 283 -7.21 -10.16 -2.78
N MET A 284 -7.01 -9.07 -2.03
CA MET A 284 -5.70 -8.45 -1.87
C MET A 284 -4.71 -9.36 -1.12
N VAL A 285 -5.19 -10.04 -0.08
CA VAL A 285 -4.41 -11.04 0.66
C VAL A 285 -4.01 -12.19 -0.27
N LEU A 286 -4.98 -12.76 -0.99
CA LEU A 286 -4.73 -13.86 -1.91
C LEU A 286 -3.71 -13.50 -3.00
N ALA A 287 -3.84 -12.32 -3.61
CA ALA A 287 -2.93 -11.84 -4.64
C ALA A 287 -1.51 -11.60 -4.11
N THR A 288 -1.38 -10.96 -2.96
CA THR A 288 -0.08 -10.65 -2.35
C THR A 288 0.62 -11.93 -1.92
N VAL A 289 -0.11 -12.85 -1.27
CA VAL A 289 0.42 -14.17 -0.89
C VAL A 289 0.79 -15.02 -2.12
N ALA A 290 -0.01 -14.98 -3.19
CA ALA A 290 0.33 -15.65 -4.45
C ALA A 290 1.67 -15.14 -5.01
N ASN A 291 1.88 -13.82 -4.99
CA ASN A 291 3.13 -13.23 -5.45
C ASN A 291 4.33 -13.68 -4.59
N THR A 292 4.19 -13.74 -3.26
CA THR A 292 5.23 -14.28 -2.37
C THR A 292 5.51 -15.77 -2.65
N PHE A 293 4.48 -16.58 -2.85
CA PHE A 293 4.65 -17.99 -3.25
C PHE A 293 5.43 -18.11 -4.56
N CYS A 294 5.19 -17.21 -5.51
CA CYS A 294 5.87 -17.19 -6.80
C CYS A 294 7.36 -16.82 -6.65
N LEU A 295 7.64 -15.62 -6.12
CA LEU A 295 8.96 -15.00 -6.21
C LEU A 295 9.90 -15.42 -5.06
N THR A 296 9.34 -15.70 -3.89
CA THR A 296 10.13 -16.02 -2.69
C THR A 296 10.22 -17.52 -2.49
N LEU A 297 9.08 -18.20 -2.46
CA LEU A 297 8.96 -19.62 -2.11
C LEU A 297 9.01 -20.56 -3.33
N ARG A 298 9.04 -20.00 -4.56
CA ARG A 298 9.08 -20.75 -5.84
C ARG A 298 8.02 -21.86 -5.95
N SER A 299 6.87 -21.67 -5.29
CA SER A 299 5.71 -22.57 -5.29
C SER A 299 4.71 -22.10 -6.34
N TYR A 300 5.03 -22.30 -7.62
CA TYR A 300 4.26 -21.74 -8.73
C TYR A 300 2.82 -22.26 -8.82
N ASP A 301 2.57 -23.52 -8.46
CA ASP A 301 1.21 -24.09 -8.44
C ASP A 301 0.31 -23.42 -7.40
N ARG A 302 0.84 -23.20 -6.17
CA ARG A 302 0.13 -22.48 -5.11
C ARG A 302 -0.11 -21.02 -5.51
N SER A 303 0.89 -20.38 -6.10
CA SER A 303 0.77 -19.02 -6.66
C SER A 303 -0.36 -18.95 -7.70
N MET A 304 -0.35 -19.85 -8.70
CA MET A 304 -1.36 -19.90 -9.75
C MET A 304 -2.77 -20.10 -9.20
N PHE A 305 -2.94 -21.04 -8.26
CA PHE A 305 -4.22 -21.31 -7.62
C PHE A 305 -4.78 -20.07 -6.90
N LEU A 306 -3.97 -19.45 -6.04
CA LEU A 306 -4.37 -18.28 -5.26
C LEU A 306 -4.62 -17.04 -6.14
N ALA A 307 -3.78 -16.81 -7.16
CA ALA A 307 -3.96 -15.71 -8.10
C ALA A 307 -5.26 -15.84 -8.90
N LYS A 308 -5.59 -17.05 -9.40
CA LYS A 308 -6.87 -17.31 -10.07
C LYS A 308 -8.06 -17.05 -9.15
N ARG A 309 -8.01 -17.54 -7.91
CA ARG A 309 -9.06 -17.30 -6.91
C ARG A 309 -9.21 -15.82 -6.60
N SER A 310 -8.10 -15.09 -6.50
CA SER A 310 -8.13 -13.64 -6.28
C SER A 310 -8.84 -12.89 -7.40
N VAL A 311 -8.55 -13.23 -8.67
CA VAL A 311 -9.22 -12.63 -9.83
C VAL A 311 -10.72 -12.96 -9.85
N GLN A 312 -11.10 -14.20 -9.49
CA GLN A 312 -12.49 -14.61 -9.40
C GLN A 312 -13.27 -13.85 -8.33
N LEU A 313 -12.64 -13.56 -7.18
CA LEU A 313 -13.27 -12.82 -6.08
C LEU A 313 -13.40 -11.32 -6.38
N ASN A 314 -12.38 -10.75 -7.02
CA ASN A 314 -12.36 -9.33 -7.35
C ASN A 314 -11.61 -9.08 -8.67
N PRO A 315 -12.30 -9.06 -9.83
CA PRO A 315 -11.68 -8.82 -11.13
C PRO A 315 -11.21 -7.37 -11.32
N GLN A 316 -11.55 -6.46 -10.41
CA GLN A 316 -11.11 -5.06 -10.44
C GLN A 316 -9.84 -4.82 -9.63
N ASN A 317 -9.36 -5.83 -8.87
CA ASN A 317 -8.12 -5.77 -8.11
C ASN A 317 -6.90 -5.87 -9.08
N PRO A 318 -6.10 -4.80 -9.25
CA PRO A 318 -4.93 -4.84 -10.14
C PRO A 318 -3.86 -5.85 -9.67
N MET A 319 -3.69 -6.02 -8.36
CA MET A 319 -2.70 -6.93 -7.78
C MET A 319 -3.05 -8.40 -8.07
N ALA A 320 -4.34 -8.73 -8.19
CA ALA A 320 -4.79 -10.07 -8.58
C ALA A 320 -4.29 -10.45 -9.99
N TRP A 321 -4.43 -9.52 -10.94
CA TRP A 321 -3.94 -9.71 -12.31
C TRP A 321 -2.42 -9.70 -12.40
N PHE A 322 -1.74 -8.91 -11.58
CA PHE A 322 -0.28 -8.93 -11.45
C PHE A 322 0.22 -10.28 -10.96
N ALA A 323 -0.36 -10.80 -9.87
CA ALA A 323 0.02 -12.11 -9.34
C ALA A 323 -0.25 -13.23 -10.36
N LEU A 324 -1.37 -13.15 -11.09
CA LEU A 324 -1.68 -14.11 -12.15
C LEU A 324 -0.69 -14.02 -13.32
N SER A 325 -0.25 -12.82 -13.68
CA SER A 325 0.81 -12.61 -14.66
C SER A 325 2.13 -13.24 -14.19
N SER A 326 2.55 -12.95 -12.95
CA SER A 326 3.77 -13.48 -12.35
C SER A 326 3.79 -15.01 -12.33
N ALA A 327 2.67 -15.64 -11.94
CA ALA A 327 2.52 -17.09 -11.97
C ALA A 327 2.62 -17.65 -13.40
N ASN A 328 2.02 -16.98 -14.40
CA ASN A 328 2.10 -17.40 -15.80
C ASN A 328 3.50 -17.23 -16.39
N MET A 329 4.25 -16.18 -16.02
CA MET A 329 5.64 -16.04 -16.45
C MET A 329 6.48 -17.22 -16.01
N HIS A 330 6.39 -17.62 -14.74
CA HIS A 330 7.16 -18.73 -14.20
C HIS A 330 6.67 -20.11 -14.66
N ALA A 331 5.42 -20.21 -15.12
CA ALA A 331 4.89 -21.39 -15.79
C ALA A 331 5.26 -21.46 -17.30
N GLY A 332 6.01 -20.48 -17.84
CA GLY A 332 6.39 -20.42 -19.26
C GLY A 332 5.29 -19.86 -20.19
N ASN A 333 4.17 -19.40 -19.65
CA ASN A 333 3.04 -18.86 -20.39
C ASN A 333 3.17 -17.35 -20.67
N SER A 334 4.29 -16.93 -21.26
CA SER A 334 4.67 -15.50 -21.38
C SER A 334 3.63 -14.64 -22.11
N LYS A 335 2.91 -15.20 -23.11
CA LYS A 335 1.86 -14.47 -23.84
C LYS A 335 0.66 -14.12 -22.95
N GLU A 336 0.20 -15.08 -22.16
CA GLU A 336 -0.88 -14.86 -21.18
C GLU A 336 -0.42 -13.92 -20.06
N ALA A 337 0.83 -14.09 -19.60
CA ALA A 337 1.40 -13.18 -18.63
C ALA A 337 1.38 -11.72 -19.10
N LEU A 338 1.76 -11.46 -20.35
CA LEU A 338 1.71 -10.11 -20.93
C LEU A 338 0.28 -9.55 -20.96
N LYS A 339 -0.71 -10.36 -21.36
CA LYS A 339 -2.12 -9.96 -21.34
C LYS A 339 -2.58 -9.57 -19.93
N TYR A 340 -2.25 -10.38 -18.91
CA TYR A 340 -2.67 -10.13 -17.53
C TYR A 340 -1.97 -8.92 -16.91
N THR A 341 -0.67 -8.71 -17.16
CA THR A 341 0.02 -7.53 -16.62
C THR A 341 -0.44 -6.23 -17.29
N LEU A 342 -0.82 -6.26 -18.58
CA LEU A 342 -1.43 -5.10 -19.22
C LEU A 342 -2.79 -4.75 -18.58
N LYS A 343 -3.58 -5.77 -18.20
CA LYS A 343 -4.83 -5.55 -17.46
C LYS A 343 -4.57 -4.95 -16.06
N ALA A 344 -3.57 -5.48 -15.34
CA ALA A 344 -3.14 -4.93 -14.05
C ALA A 344 -2.71 -3.45 -14.18
N ASN A 345 -1.88 -3.15 -15.18
CA ASN A 345 -1.39 -1.80 -15.47
C ASN A 345 -2.52 -0.82 -15.79
N GLN A 346 -3.53 -1.25 -16.57
CA GLN A 346 -4.71 -0.43 -16.87
C GLN A 346 -5.51 -0.10 -15.60
N LEU A 347 -5.77 -1.11 -14.76
CA LEU A 347 -6.53 -0.96 -13.51
C LEU A 347 -5.79 -0.13 -12.46
N ALA A 348 -4.45 -0.11 -12.49
CA ALA A 348 -3.59 0.67 -11.62
C ALA A 348 -3.02 1.92 -12.30
N SER A 349 -3.67 2.44 -13.34
CA SER A 349 -3.14 3.56 -14.12
C SER A 349 -2.93 4.85 -13.32
N THR A 350 -3.65 5.02 -12.21
CA THR A 350 -3.53 6.13 -11.25
C THR A 350 -2.66 5.85 -10.04
N SER A 351 -2.12 4.63 -9.92
CA SER A 351 -1.31 4.24 -8.75
C SER A 351 -0.08 5.14 -8.64
N PRO A 352 0.27 5.64 -7.43
CA PRO A 352 1.50 6.40 -7.21
C PRO A 352 2.76 5.57 -7.44
N HIS A 353 2.64 4.23 -7.43
CA HIS A 353 3.74 3.29 -7.69
C HIS A 353 3.71 2.73 -9.12
N ARG A 354 3.48 3.61 -10.11
CA ARG A 354 3.30 3.24 -11.52
C ARG A 354 4.50 2.44 -12.08
N PHE A 355 5.72 2.77 -11.64
CA PHE A 355 6.95 2.08 -12.03
C PHE A 355 6.91 0.57 -11.72
N TRP A 356 6.22 0.15 -10.64
CA TRP A 356 6.15 -1.26 -10.28
C TRP A 356 5.24 -2.03 -11.23
N TRP A 357 4.11 -1.45 -11.62
CA TRP A 357 3.22 -2.05 -12.62
C TRP A 357 3.87 -2.08 -13.99
N ASP A 358 4.56 -1.01 -14.37
CA ASP A 358 5.34 -0.93 -15.62
C ASP A 358 6.48 -1.97 -15.62
N SER A 359 7.06 -2.27 -14.46
CA SER A 359 8.15 -3.23 -14.32
C SER A 359 7.76 -4.64 -14.77
N GLN A 360 6.55 -5.06 -14.41
CA GLN A 360 6.01 -6.36 -14.80
C GLN A 360 5.64 -6.41 -16.28
N VAL A 361 5.14 -5.28 -16.84
CA VAL A 361 4.86 -5.19 -18.28
C VAL A 361 6.14 -5.29 -19.09
N PHE A 362 7.22 -4.59 -18.71
CA PHE A 362 8.49 -4.73 -19.43
C PHE A 362 9.00 -6.18 -19.36
N ALA A 363 8.94 -6.82 -18.20
CA ALA A 363 9.47 -8.18 -18.02
C ALA A 363 8.71 -9.20 -18.89
N ALA A 364 7.38 -9.08 -18.95
CA ALA A 364 6.55 -9.92 -19.80
C ALA A 364 6.73 -9.61 -21.30
N ALA A 365 6.86 -8.33 -21.68
CA ALA A 365 7.12 -7.92 -23.06
C ALA A 365 8.50 -8.45 -23.55
N LEU A 366 9.52 -8.37 -22.70
CA LEU A 366 10.85 -8.91 -22.96
C LEU A 366 10.79 -10.43 -23.20
N SER A 367 10.05 -11.14 -22.34
CA SER A 367 9.87 -12.61 -22.42
C SER A 367 9.04 -13.07 -23.62
N THR A 368 8.38 -12.14 -24.33
CA THR A 368 7.62 -12.41 -25.56
C THR A 368 8.30 -11.88 -26.81
N GLY A 369 9.52 -11.33 -26.70
CA GLY A 369 10.29 -10.76 -27.80
C GLY A 369 9.78 -9.41 -28.29
N LYS A 370 8.86 -8.76 -27.55
CA LYS A 370 8.33 -7.44 -27.88
C LYS A 370 9.25 -6.33 -27.37
N PHE A 371 10.45 -6.23 -27.95
CA PHE A 371 11.51 -5.36 -27.44
C PHE A 371 11.16 -3.87 -27.39
N SER A 372 10.45 -3.35 -28.39
CA SER A 372 10.05 -1.93 -28.40
C SER A 372 9.06 -1.60 -27.26
N GLU A 373 8.14 -2.53 -26.97
CA GLU A 373 7.21 -2.39 -25.84
C GLU A 373 7.96 -2.52 -24.50
N ALA A 374 8.89 -3.48 -24.41
CA ALA A 374 9.74 -3.65 -23.23
C ALA A 374 10.60 -2.40 -22.95
N GLU A 375 11.20 -1.81 -23.99
CA GLU A 375 11.98 -0.57 -23.87
C GLU A 375 11.13 0.59 -23.38
N TYR A 376 9.94 0.79 -23.95
CA TYR A 376 9.02 1.84 -23.53
C TYR A 376 8.70 1.76 -22.03
N PHE A 377 8.32 0.58 -21.54
CA PHE A 377 7.98 0.41 -20.12
C PHE A 377 9.21 0.45 -19.20
N ALA A 378 10.38 -0.04 -19.64
CA ALA A 378 11.61 0.06 -18.88
C ALA A 378 12.08 1.52 -18.73
N GLU A 379 11.98 2.33 -19.78
CA GLU A 379 12.21 3.78 -19.71
C GLU A 379 11.21 4.48 -18.79
N SER A 380 9.93 4.11 -18.86
CA SER A 380 8.91 4.62 -17.92
C SER A 380 9.30 4.33 -16.46
N CYS A 381 9.77 3.11 -16.16
CA CYS A 381 10.25 2.77 -14.83
C CYS A 381 11.43 3.66 -14.40
N ARG A 382 12.42 3.83 -15.28
CA ARG A 382 13.63 4.63 -15.01
C ARG A 382 13.31 6.09 -14.75
N LEU A 383 12.39 6.68 -15.52
CA LEU A 383 12.00 8.09 -15.36
C LEU A 383 11.26 8.34 -14.03
N GLN A 384 10.48 7.36 -13.56
CA GLN A 384 9.73 7.47 -12.32
C GLN A 384 10.56 7.14 -11.07
N ASN A 385 11.49 6.20 -11.19
CA ASN A 385 12.42 5.83 -10.11
C ASN A 385 13.83 5.58 -10.69
N PRO A 386 14.68 6.63 -10.76
CA PRO A 386 16.03 6.54 -11.34
C PRO A 386 16.97 5.57 -10.63
N ASP A 387 16.72 5.27 -9.35
CA ASP A 387 17.53 4.35 -8.54
C ASP A 387 17.06 2.89 -8.66
N PHE A 388 15.95 2.65 -9.37
CA PHE A 388 15.44 1.31 -9.58
C PHE A 388 16.32 0.55 -10.59
N ARG A 389 17.14 -0.36 -10.07
CA ARG A 389 18.19 -1.08 -10.82
C ARG A 389 17.70 -2.02 -11.93
N PRO A 390 16.63 -2.83 -11.76
CA PRO A 390 16.28 -3.85 -12.75
C PRO A 390 16.03 -3.31 -14.17
N PRO A 391 15.26 -2.23 -14.39
CA PRO A 391 15.09 -1.65 -15.73
C PRO A 391 16.42 -1.25 -16.39
N LEU A 392 17.37 -0.68 -15.65
CA LEU A 392 18.66 -0.23 -16.19
C LEU A 392 19.45 -1.40 -16.77
N ARG A 393 19.46 -2.56 -16.10
CA ARG A 393 20.13 -3.78 -16.59
C ARG A 393 19.62 -4.19 -17.97
N TYR A 394 18.32 -4.08 -18.19
CA TYR A 394 17.69 -4.46 -19.46
C TYR A 394 17.73 -3.34 -20.51
N LEU A 395 17.73 -2.06 -20.12
CA LEU A 395 17.91 -0.95 -21.05
C LEU A 395 19.30 -0.96 -21.71
N ILE A 396 20.35 -1.32 -20.96
CA ILE A 396 21.69 -1.56 -21.52
C ILE A 396 21.61 -2.56 -22.68
N ALA A 397 20.98 -3.71 -22.44
CA ALA A 397 20.85 -4.78 -23.43
C ALA A 397 19.96 -4.40 -24.62
N LEU A 398 18.84 -3.69 -24.38
CA LEU A 398 17.90 -3.24 -25.40
C LEU A 398 18.54 -2.18 -26.32
N HIS A 399 19.28 -1.23 -25.76
CA HIS A 399 20.00 -0.22 -26.54
C HIS A 399 21.16 -0.82 -27.34
N ALA A 400 21.95 -1.72 -26.74
CA ALA A 400 23.01 -2.45 -27.44
C ALA A 400 22.45 -3.26 -28.62
N ARG A 401 21.34 -3.96 -28.40
CA ARG A 401 20.63 -4.71 -29.44
C ARG A 401 20.18 -3.81 -30.60
N ALA A 402 19.74 -2.59 -30.29
CA ALA A 402 19.28 -1.63 -31.28
C ALA A 402 20.39 -0.78 -31.92
N GLY A 403 21.67 -1.02 -31.57
CA GLY A 403 22.81 -0.27 -32.08
C GLY A 403 22.95 1.15 -31.51
N ARG A 404 22.23 1.47 -30.43
CA ARG A 404 22.27 2.78 -29.76
C ARG A 404 23.32 2.77 -28.65
N GLN A 405 24.59 2.73 -29.06
CA GLN A 405 25.71 2.54 -28.12
C GLN A 405 25.83 3.66 -27.09
N GLU A 406 25.64 4.92 -27.49
CA GLU A 406 25.68 6.07 -26.56
C GLU A 406 24.61 5.96 -25.47
N ASP A 407 23.39 5.54 -25.84
CA ASP A 407 22.29 5.36 -24.88
C ASP A 407 22.60 4.22 -23.90
N ALA A 408 23.17 3.11 -24.42
CA ALA A 408 23.59 1.98 -23.59
C ALA A 408 24.67 2.39 -22.58
N LEU A 409 25.68 3.16 -23.01
CA LEU A 409 26.74 3.67 -22.13
C LEU A 409 26.19 4.62 -21.06
N ARG A 410 25.20 5.46 -21.37
CA ARG A 410 24.53 6.29 -20.35
C ARG A 410 23.87 5.44 -19.26
N MET A 411 23.25 4.32 -19.64
CA MET A 411 22.64 3.39 -18.66
C MET A 411 23.70 2.65 -17.84
N VAL A 412 24.84 2.29 -18.45
CA VAL A 412 25.99 1.71 -17.73
C VAL A 412 26.49 2.67 -16.66
N GLU A 413 26.72 3.94 -17.00
CA GLU A 413 27.22 4.94 -16.04
C GLU A 413 26.21 5.22 -14.92
N GLN A 414 24.92 5.30 -15.24
CA GLN A 414 23.87 5.42 -14.22
C GLN A 414 23.85 4.20 -13.28
N LEU A 415 23.96 2.99 -13.81
CA LEU A 415 23.95 1.76 -13.00
C LEU A 415 25.21 1.65 -12.13
N LYS A 416 26.39 2.05 -12.63
CA LYS A 416 27.64 2.13 -11.85
C LYS A 416 27.50 3.08 -10.65
N ALA A 417 26.80 4.20 -10.82
CA ALA A 417 26.59 5.17 -9.75
C ALA A 417 25.72 4.64 -8.59
N ILE A 418 24.74 3.78 -8.89
CA ILE A 418 23.76 3.28 -7.90
C ILE A 418 24.08 1.88 -7.36
N GLU A 419 24.90 1.09 -8.06
CA GLU A 419 25.29 -0.27 -7.67
C GLU A 419 26.82 -0.39 -7.57
N PRO A 420 27.41 -0.07 -6.40
CA PRO A 420 28.84 -0.24 -6.17
C PRO A 420 29.28 -1.68 -6.44
N GLY A 421 30.26 -1.87 -7.32
CA GLY A 421 30.73 -3.19 -7.75
C GLY A 421 30.03 -3.74 -9.00
N PHE A 422 29.13 -2.97 -9.63
CA PHE A 422 28.64 -3.27 -10.96
C PHE A 422 29.74 -3.12 -12.02
N THR A 423 29.83 -4.10 -12.91
CA THR A 423 30.60 -4.03 -14.16
C THR A 423 29.78 -4.66 -15.29
N VAL A 424 30.01 -4.21 -16.53
CA VAL A 424 29.38 -4.81 -17.71
C VAL A 424 29.78 -6.28 -17.85
N ASP A 425 31.03 -6.59 -17.52
CA ASP A 425 31.53 -7.96 -17.49
C ASP A 425 30.73 -8.86 -16.54
N ARG A 426 30.37 -8.34 -15.35
CA ARG A 426 29.52 -9.07 -14.41
C ARG A 426 28.12 -9.25 -14.96
N LEU A 427 27.50 -8.21 -15.52
CA LEU A 427 26.17 -8.31 -16.16
C LEU A 427 26.11 -9.44 -17.20
N VAL A 428 27.17 -9.59 -18.00
CA VAL A 428 27.21 -10.54 -19.11
C VAL A 428 27.63 -11.96 -18.66
N LYS A 429 28.64 -12.08 -17.79
CA LYS A 429 29.30 -13.35 -17.49
C LYS A 429 28.78 -14.03 -16.21
N ASP A 430 28.35 -13.26 -15.21
CA ASP A 430 27.89 -13.79 -13.93
C ASP A 430 26.42 -14.23 -14.04
N ARG A 431 26.19 -15.55 -14.09
CA ARG A 431 24.84 -16.15 -14.20
C ARG A 431 23.98 -15.93 -12.94
N GLU A 432 24.61 -15.63 -11.81
CA GLU A 432 23.93 -15.31 -10.56
C GLU A 432 23.60 -13.81 -10.47
N TYR A 433 24.13 -12.98 -11.37
CA TYR A 433 23.75 -11.59 -11.45
C TYR A 433 22.26 -11.48 -11.80
N PRO A 434 21.47 -10.62 -11.10
CA PRO A 434 20.02 -10.53 -11.21
C PRO A 434 19.52 -9.90 -12.53
N ALA A 435 19.76 -10.61 -13.62
CA ALA A 435 19.40 -10.31 -15.00
C ALA A 435 19.02 -11.59 -15.78
N ALA A 436 18.34 -12.55 -15.13
CA ALA A 436 18.07 -13.87 -15.71
C ALA A 436 17.42 -13.84 -17.11
N LEU A 437 16.53 -12.88 -17.40
CA LEU A 437 15.90 -12.76 -18.72
C LEU A 437 16.90 -12.36 -19.83
N LEU A 438 18.04 -11.75 -19.48
CA LEU A 438 19.12 -11.45 -20.40
C LEU A 438 19.83 -12.75 -20.82
N HIS A 439 20.07 -13.64 -19.84
CA HIS A 439 20.83 -14.87 -20.04
C HIS A 439 20.01 -16.04 -20.62
N GLN A 440 18.68 -15.95 -20.51
CA GLN A 440 17.73 -16.94 -21.02
C GLN A 440 17.21 -16.61 -22.42
N ASN A 441 17.44 -15.40 -22.90
CA ASN A 441 16.91 -14.93 -24.18
C ASN A 441 18.02 -14.86 -25.23
N ASP A 442 18.06 -15.86 -26.11
CA ASP A 442 19.05 -16.00 -27.18
C ASP A 442 19.02 -14.87 -28.22
N GLN A 443 18.04 -13.96 -28.15
CA GLN A 443 17.94 -12.80 -29.03
C GLN A 443 18.79 -11.60 -28.54
N PHE A 444 19.37 -11.70 -27.33
CA PHE A 444 20.40 -10.78 -26.88
C PHE A 444 21.78 -11.29 -27.25
N ASP A 445 22.48 -10.48 -28.03
CA ASP A 445 23.87 -10.72 -28.37
C ASP A 445 24.77 -10.21 -27.22
N LEU A 446 25.17 -11.14 -26.36
CA LEU A 446 25.97 -10.84 -25.18
C LEU A 446 27.35 -10.26 -25.52
N SER A 447 27.92 -10.54 -26.71
CA SER A 447 29.21 -9.94 -27.08
C SER A 447 29.07 -8.46 -27.37
N LYS A 448 27.97 -8.02 -27.99
CA LYS A 448 27.68 -6.59 -28.20
C LYS A 448 27.50 -5.82 -26.90
N ILE A 449 27.01 -6.49 -25.86
CA ILE A 449 26.89 -5.88 -24.53
C ILE A 449 28.28 -5.83 -23.88
N ALA A 450 29.10 -6.87 -24.02
CA ALA A 450 30.46 -6.90 -23.49
C ALA A 450 31.38 -5.81 -24.08
N GLU A 451 31.11 -5.34 -25.31
CA GLU A 451 31.81 -4.21 -25.93
C GLU A 451 31.59 -2.86 -25.21
N LEU A 452 30.65 -2.78 -24.26
CA LEU A 452 30.38 -1.60 -23.44
C LEU A 452 31.23 -1.53 -22.15
N ALA A 453 32.08 -2.54 -21.90
CA ALA A 453 32.82 -2.70 -20.65
C ALA A 453 33.88 -1.63 -20.37
#